data_AF-A0A9D7IV34-F1
#
_entry.id   AF-A0A9D7IV34-F1
#
_cell.length_a   1.000
_cell.length_b   1.000
_cell.length_c   1.000
_cell.angle_alpha   90.00
_cell.angle_beta   90.00
_cell.angle_gamma   90.00
#
_symmetry.space_group_name_H-M   'P 1'
#
loop_
_entity.id
_entity.type
_entity.pdbx_description
1 polymer ?
#
loop_
_entity_poly.entity_id
_entity_poly.type
_entity_poly.pdbx_seq_one_letter_code
_entity_poly.pdbx_strand_id
1 'polypeptide(L)'
;MDDFQSDKSANAYEKVVDRLLASTRFGERMAFRWLDAARYADTNGYQIDGDRYMWRWRDWVIESFNQNKPYDKFVVDQLAGDLMPGATIEQRLARLSTATIGSMPRAESCRKNIELSM
;
A
#
# COMPACT_ATOMS: atom_id res chain seq x y z
N MET A 1 19.97 13.17 13.31
CA MET A 1 19.97 13.31 14.79
C MET A 1 20.39 14.71 15.21
N ASP A 2 21.26 15.32 14.43
CA ASP A 2 21.79 16.67 14.65
C ASP A 2 20.70 17.75 14.75
N ASP A 3 19.63 17.66 13.94
CA ASP A 3 18.49 18.58 14.02
C ASP A 3 17.74 18.52 15.38
N PHE A 4 17.65 17.34 15.99
CA PHE A 4 16.99 17.18 17.29
C PHE A 4 17.88 17.69 18.43
N GLN A 5 19.19 17.44 18.35
CA GLN A 5 20.13 17.89 19.37
C GLN A 5 20.32 19.40 19.38
N SER A 6 20.12 20.06 18.23
CA SER A 6 20.23 21.51 18.08
C SER A 6 18.94 22.27 18.43
N ASP A 7 17.77 21.62 18.37
CA ASP A 7 16.50 22.22 18.76
C ASP A 7 16.29 22.18 20.28
N LYS A 8 16.33 23.34 20.94
CA LYS A 8 16.11 23.50 22.39
C LYS A 8 14.66 23.83 22.77
N SER A 9 13.74 23.82 21.81
CA SER A 9 12.33 24.10 22.10
C SER A 9 11.69 23.00 22.94
N ALA A 10 10.71 23.37 23.78
CA ALA A 10 9.99 22.41 24.62
C ALA A 10 9.25 21.33 23.80
N ASN A 11 8.95 21.61 22.54
CA ASN A 11 8.29 20.71 21.59
C ASN A 11 9.25 20.07 20.56
N ALA A 12 10.56 20.07 20.81
CA ALA A 12 11.55 19.50 19.89
C ALA A 12 11.27 18.01 19.58
N TYR A 13 10.77 17.25 20.56
CA TYR A 13 10.41 15.84 20.38
C TYR A 13 9.22 15.67 19.43
N GLU A 14 8.16 16.43 19.64
CA GLU A 14 6.92 16.37 18.84
C GLU A 14 7.21 16.71 17.38
N LYS A 15 8.02 17.75 17.12
CA LYS A 15 8.44 18.10 15.74
C LYS A 15 9.17 16.96 15.03
N VAL A 16 10.00 16.21 15.76
CA VAL A 16 10.70 15.07 15.18
C VAL A 16 9.74 13.92 14.90
N VAL A 17 8.79 13.66 15.80
CA VAL A 17 7.74 12.67 15.59
C VAL A 17 6.89 13.03 14.37
N ASP A 18 6.41 14.26 14.28
CA ASP A 18 5.60 14.74 13.15
C ASP A 18 6.37 14.62 11.83
N ARG A 19 7.66 14.98 11.82
CA ARG A 19 8.53 14.81 10.65
C ARG A 19 8.70 13.35 10.25
N LEU A 20 8.87 12.45 11.23
CA LEU A 20 9.05 11.02 10.96
C LEU A 20 7.75 10.39 10.46
N LEU A 21 6.61 10.77 11.02
CA LEU A 21 5.28 10.33 10.58
C LEU A 21 4.92 10.87 9.19
N ALA A 22 5.35 12.08 8.86
CA ALA A 22 5.15 12.69 7.54
C ALA A 22 6.05 12.10 6.43
N SER A 23 7.05 11.27 6.79
CA SER A 23 7.95 10.67 5.81
C SER A 23 7.29 9.48 5.11
N THR A 24 7.41 9.38 3.79
CA THR A 24 6.95 8.23 3.00
C THR A 24 7.58 6.90 3.42
N ARG A 25 8.76 6.94 4.04
CA ARG A 25 9.45 5.76 4.58
C ARG A 25 8.74 5.14 5.78
N PHE A 26 7.87 5.90 6.45
CA PHE A 26 7.05 5.38 7.53
C PHE A 26 6.08 4.32 7.01
N GLY A 27 5.36 4.59 5.93
CA GLY A 27 4.44 3.64 5.32
C GLY A 27 5.13 2.37 4.84
N GLU A 28 6.31 2.48 4.23
CA GLU A 28 7.12 1.31 3.82
C GLU A 28 7.46 0.40 5.01
N ARG A 29 7.90 1.00 6.12
CA ARG A 29 8.29 0.26 7.32
C ARG A 29 7.10 -0.40 8.03
N MET A 30 5.95 0.27 8.05
CA MET A 30 4.72 -0.29 8.62
C MET A 30 4.12 -1.37 7.71
N ALA A 31 4.08 -1.13 6.41
CA ALA A 31 3.58 -2.07 5.41
C ALA A 31 4.36 -3.38 5.44
N PHE A 32 5.69 -3.35 5.63
CA PHE A 32 6.49 -4.57 5.71
C PHE A 32 5.94 -5.60 6.72
N ARG A 33 5.58 -5.16 7.93
CA ARG A 33 5.00 -6.04 8.96
C ARG A 33 3.61 -6.55 8.58
N TRP A 34 2.84 -5.72 7.88
CA TRP A 34 1.53 -6.13 7.38
C TRP A 34 1.62 -7.17 6.25
N LEU A 35 2.54 -6.97 5.31
CA LEU A 35 2.78 -7.87 4.17
C LEU A 35 3.22 -9.26 4.64
N ASP A 36 4.06 -9.31 5.67
CA ASP A 36 4.45 -10.56 6.32
C ASP A 36 3.23 -11.28 6.94
N ALA A 37 2.40 -10.56 7.69
CA ALA A 37 1.17 -11.10 8.27
C ALA A 37 0.17 -11.59 7.20
N ALA A 38 0.08 -10.89 6.08
CA ALA A 38 -0.76 -11.24 4.93
C ALA A 38 -0.16 -12.34 4.04
N ARG A 39 1.05 -12.84 4.36
CA ARG A 39 1.80 -13.84 3.57
C ARG A 39 2.01 -13.41 2.12
N TYR A 40 2.36 -12.14 1.93
CA TYR A 40 2.74 -11.62 0.63
C TYR A 40 3.99 -12.35 0.12
N ALA A 41 3.95 -12.79 -1.14
CA ALA A 41 5.08 -13.36 -1.85
C ALA A 41 4.99 -12.99 -3.33
N ASP A 42 6.13 -12.68 -3.94
CA ASP A 42 6.20 -12.38 -5.37
C ASP A 42 6.13 -13.65 -6.23
N THR A 43 6.28 -14.85 -5.63
CA THR A 43 6.21 -16.13 -6.35
C THR A 43 5.34 -17.19 -5.66
N ASN A 44 4.94 -18.20 -6.43
CA ASN A 44 4.17 -19.35 -5.98
C ASN A 44 5.09 -20.47 -5.45
N GLY A 45 5.74 -20.24 -4.31
CA GLY A 45 6.86 -21.07 -3.82
C GLY A 45 6.64 -22.55 -3.46
N TYR A 46 5.51 -23.21 -3.81
CA TYR A 46 5.26 -24.61 -3.43
C TYR A 46 4.97 -25.60 -4.57
N GLN A 47 4.33 -25.20 -5.69
CA GLN A 47 3.94 -26.18 -6.73
C GLN A 47 4.39 -25.80 -8.14
N ILE A 48 4.40 -24.51 -8.45
CA ILE A 48 4.84 -23.95 -9.73
C ILE A 48 5.46 -22.63 -9.32
N ASP A 49 6.77 -22.43 -9.49
CA ASP A 49 7.43 -21.15 -9.21
C ASP A 49 7.08 -20.13 -10.31
N GLY A 50 5.78 -19.83 -10.41
CA GLY A 50 5.23 -18.85 -11.33
C GLY A 50 5.09 -17.50 -10.65
N ASP A 51 5.32 -16.45 -11.42
CA ASP A 51 5.19 -15.06 -10.98
C ASP A 51 3.79 -14.79 -10.39
N ARG A 52 3.75 -14.05 -9.29
CA ARG A 52 2.53 -13.42 -8.77
C ARG A 52 2.55 -11.93 -9.10
N TYR A 53 1.57 -11.47 -9.87
CA TYR A 53 1.40 -10.04 -10.16
C TYR A 53 0.63 -9.31 -9.04
N MET A 54 1.12 -9.39 -7.79
CA MET A 54 0.49 -8.77 -6.62
C MET A 54 1.19 -7.49 -6.14
N TRP A 55 2.26 -7.05 -6.81
CA TRP A 55 3.03 -5.85 -6.47
C TRP A 55 2.17 -4.59 -6.36
N ARG A 56 1.10 -4.49 -7.15
CA ARG A 56 0.20 -3.33 -7.14
C ARG A 56 -0.66 -3.26 -5.87
N TRP A 57 -1.00 -4.42 -5.31
CA TRP A 57 -1.64 -4.51 -3.99
C TRP A 57 -0.65 -4.13 -2.89
N ARG A 58 0.62 -4.57 -2.98
CA ARG A 58 1.69 -4.15 -2.05
C ARG A 58 1.84 -2.62 -2.03
N ASP A 59 1.91 -2.00 -3.21
CA ASP A 59 2.07 -0.55 -3.32
C ASP A 59 0.84 0.19 -2.76
N TRP A 60 -0.37 -0.35 -2.96
CA TRP A 60 -1.59 0.17 -2.33
C TRP A 60 -1.58 0.09 -0.80
N VAL A 61 -1.02 -0.98 -0.22
CA VAL A 61 -0.87 -1.11 1.24
C VAL A 61 0.08 -0.02 1.77
N ILE A 62 1.23 0.18 1.12
CA ILE A 62 2.20 1.23 1.49
C ILE A 62 1.53 2.61 1.46
N GLU A 63 0.81 2.90 0.38
CA GLU A 63 0.11 4.18 0.22
C GLU A 63 -1.00 4.37 1.26
N SER A 64 -1.74 3.32 1.59
CA SER A 64 -2.78 3.37 2.63
C SER A 64 -2.22 3.73 4.01
N PHE A 65 -1.00 3.27 4.33
CA PHE A 65 -0.31 3.67 5.56
C PHE A 65 0.21 5.12 5.48
N ASN A 66 0.74 5.55 4.34
CA ASN A 66 1.20 6.94 4.14
C ASN A 66 0.06 7.95 4.22
N GLN A 67 -1.13 7.59 3.74
CA GLN A 67 -2.34 8.42 3.83
C GLN A 67 -3.00 8.38 5.21
N ASN A 68 -2.46 7.61 6.16
CA ASN A 68 -3.03 7.37 7.47
C ASN A 68 -4.52 6.95 7.38
N LYS A 69 -4.82 6.00 6.46
CA LYS A 69 -6.18 5.54 6.24
C LYS A 69 -6.74 4.92 7.54
N PRO A 70 -7.96 5.27 7.96
CA PRO A 70 -8.63 4.64 9.10
C PRO A 70 -8.67 3.12 8.96
N TYR A 71 -8.39 2.40 10.06
CA TYR A 71 -8.27 0.95 10.06
C TYR A 71 -9.55 0.23 9.63
N ASP A 72 -10.71 0.75 10.03
CA ASP A 72 -12.03 0.26 9.61
C ASP A 72 -12.19 0.28 8.09
N LYS A 73 -11.82 1.40 7.45
CA LYS A 73 -11.85 1.54 5.99
C LYS A 73 -10.84 0.64 5.32
N PHE A 74 -9.63 0.55 5.86
CA PHE A 74 -8.58 -0.31 5.33
C PHE A 74 -8.97 -1.79 5.31
N VAL A 75 -9.60 -2.28 6.37
CA VAL A 75 -10.07 -3.67 6.44
C VAL A 75 -11.27 -3.90 5.52
N VAL A 76 -12.22 -2.96 5.47
CA VAL A 76 -13.37 -3.04 4.57
C VAL A 76 -12.93 -3.06 3.10
N ASP A 77 -12.00 -2.19 2.71
CA ASP A 77 -11.46 -2.15 1.35
C ASP A 77 -10.80 -3.48 0.97
N GLN A 78 -10.08 -4.12 1.90
CA GLN A 78 -9.44 -5.42 1.65
C GLN A 78 -10.42 -6.59 1.53
N LEU A 79 -11.51 -6.58 2.31
CA LEU A 79 -12.48 -7.68 2.33
C LEU A 79 -13.58 -7.53 1.28
N ALA A 80 -14.02 -6.30 1.00
CA ALA A 80 -15.22 -6.01 0.24
C ALA A 80 -15.11 -4.79 -0.69
N GLY A 81 -13.91 -4.30 -1.00
CA GLY A 81 -13.72 -3.09 -1.80
C GLY A 81 -14.34 -3.12 -3.20
N ASP A 82 -14.48 -4.31 -3.81
CA ASP A 82 -15.16 -4.53 -5.10
C ASP A 82 -16.70 -4.59 -5.00
N LEU A 83 -17.24 -4.89 -3.82
CA LEU A 83 -18.68 -5.01 -3.57
C LEU A 83 -19.34 -3.65 -3.28
N MET A 84 -18.55 -2.58 -3.16
CA MET A 84 -19.06 -1.23 -2.93
C MET A 84 -19.69 -0.64 -4.20
N PRO A 85 -20.86 0.02 -4.11
CA PRO A 85 -21.47 0.68 -5.25
C PRO A 85 -20.57 1.84 -5.72
N GLY A 86 -20.13 1.80 -6.98
CA GLY A 86 -19.19 2.79 -7.53
C GLY A 86 -17.73 2.59 -7.09
N ALA A 87 -17.35 1.37 -6.73
CA ALA A 87 -15.99 1.03 -6.28
C ALA A 87 -14.90 1.63 -7.20
N THR A 88 -13.98 2.38 -6.59
CA THR A 88 -12.84 2.95 -7.32
C THR A 88 -11.86 1.86 -7.75
N ILE A 89 -10.95 2.20 -8.68
CA ILE A 89 -9.91 1.26 -9.12
C ILE A 89 -9.07 0.79 -7.93
N GLU A 90 -8.78 1.70 -6.99
CA GLU A 90 -8.01 1.42 -5.78
C GLU A 90 -8.73 0.45 -4.85
N GLN A 91 -10.05 0.57 -4.69
CA GLN A 91 -10.84 -0.35 -3.85
C GLN A 91 -10.94 -1.74 -4.47
N ARG A 92 -10.99 -1.82 -5.80
CA ARG A 92 -10.92 -3.09 -6.52
C ARG A 92 -9.52 -3.72 -6.43
N LEU A 93 -8.47 -2.90 -6.45
CA LEU A 93 -7.08 -3.34 -6.24
C LEU A 93 -6.80 -3.75 -4.79
N ALA A 94 -7.47 -3.13 -3.81
CA ALA A 94 -7.34 -3.42 -2.39
C ALA A 94 -7.75 -4.85 -2.03
N ARG A 95 -8.76 -5.38 -2.74
CA ARG A 95 -9.23 -6.74 -2.52
C ARG A 95 -8.15 -7.74 -2.91
N LEU A 96 -7.70 -8.51 -1.92
CA LEU A 96 -6.70 -9.58 -2.06
C LEU A 96 -7.28 -10.82 -2.77
N SER A 97 -7.81 -10.68 -3.98
CA SER A 97 -8.21 -11.83 -4.80
C SER A 97 -7.36 -11.92 -6.05
N THR A 98 -6.52 -12.95 -6.08
CA THR A 98 -5.75 -13.40 -7.24
C THR A 98 -6.65 -13.75 -8.44
N ALA A 99 -7.96 -13.92 -8.23
CA ALA A 99 -8.94 -14.23 -9.28
C ALA A 99 -9.21 -13.06 -10.25
N THR A 100 -9.12 -11.81 -9.80
CA THR A 100 -9.39 -10.64 -10.67
C THR A 100 -8.14 -10.15 -11.41
N ILE A 101 -6.94 -10.51 -10.94
CA ILE A 101 -5.68 -10.10 -11.57
C ILE A 101 -5.37 -10.99 -12.79
N GLY A 102 -5.84 -12.23 -12.82
CA GLY A 102 -5.72 -13.12 -13.98
C GLY A 102 -6.47 -12.64 -15.23
N SER A 103 -7.47 -11.76 -15.06
CA SER A 103 -8.21 -11.12 -16.17
C SER A 103 -7.77 -9.68 -16.44
N MET A 104 -6.78 -9.15 -15.71
CA MET A 104 -6.18 -7.87 -16.07
C MET A 104 -5.28 -8.06 -17.31
N PRO A 105 -5.51 -7.29 -18.40
CA PRO A 105 -4.64 -7.35 -19.55
C PRO A 105 -3.20 -7.02 -19.14
N ARG A 106 -2.26 -7.74 -19.75
CA ARG A 106 -0.81 -7.62 -19.63
C ARG A 106 -0.39 -6.18 -19.30
N ALA A 107 0.48 -6.01 -18.30
CA ALA A 107 0.84 -4.75 -17.64
C ALA A 107 1.16 -3.53 -18.55
N GLU A 108 1.44 -3.73 -19.83
CA GLU A 108 1.54 -2.67 -20.85
C GLU A 108 0.25 -1.84 -21.03
N SER A 109 -0.93 -2.45 -20.90
CA SER A 109 -2.20 -1.73 -21.14
C SER A 109 -2.55 -0.77 -20.01
N CYS A 110 -2.18 -1.08 -18.75
CA CYS A 110 -2.37 -0.15 -17.63
C CYS A 110 -1.38 1.01 -17.62
N ARG A 111 -0.19 0.87 -18.21
CA ARG A 111 0.81 1.96 -18.26
C ARG A 111 0.33 3.12 -19.14
N LYS A 112 -0.35 2.81 -20.27
CA LYS A 112 -0.92 3.83 -21.16
C LYS A 112 -2.09 4.62 -20.56
N ASN A 113 -2.87 4.01 -19.67
CA ASN A 113 -4.07 4.67 -19.11
C ASN A 113 -3.77 5.60 -17.93
N ILE A 114 -2.58 5.54 -17.33
CA ILE A 114 -2.18 6.47 -16.26
C ILE A 114 -1.57 7.75 -16.84
N GLU A 115 -0.87 7.68 -17.98
CA GLU A 115 -0.33 8.87 -18.67
C GLU A 115 -1.41 9.74 -19.34
N LEU A 116 -2.63 9.23 -19.51
CA LEU A 116 -3.76 9.92 -20.15
C LEU A 116 -4.72 10.62 -19.16
N SER A 117 -4.36 10.71 -17.88
CA SER A 117 -5.16 11.43 -16.85
C SER A 117 -4.38 12.51 -16.11
N MET A 118 -3.29 13.02 -16.71
CA MET A 118 -2.66 14.31 -16.39
C MET A 118 -2.86 15.27 -17.56
#